data_AF-A0A8T7JIB5-F1
#
_entry.id   AF-A0A8T7JIB5-F1
#
_cell.length_a   1.000
_cell.length_b   1.000
_cell.length_c   1.000
_cell.angle_alpha   90.00
_cell.angle_beta   90.00
_cell.angle_gamma   90.00
#
_symmetry.space_group_name_H-M   'P 1'
#
loop_
_entity.id
_entity.type
_entity.pdbx_description
1 polymer ?
#
loop_
_entity_poly.entity_id
_entity_poly.type
_entity_poly.pdbx_seq_one_letter_code
_entity_poly.pdbx_strand_id
1 'polypeptide(L)'
;MTEQEFKQAIDMLRSEDPMTYEDGFHWLIGFADEYLEQITALMQNELNPDRRSKLIEVLGHCKNEKAITVLASELTSEHRDVRFWAHSQLEYFENPKAEEIAKKYKTENPNEDWY
;
A
#
# COMPACT_ATOMS: atom_id res chain seq x y z
N MET A 1 -6.68 9.29 -15.13
CA MET A 1 -5.67 8.91 -16.16
C MET A 1 -6.30 7.93 -17.15
N THR A 2 -5.71 7.66 -18.31
CA THR A 2 -6.15 6.59 -19.23
C THR A 2 -5.67 5.22 -18.75
N GLU A 3 -6.27 4.13 -19.26
CA GLU A 3 -5.83 2.76 -18.92
C GLU A 3 -4.37 2.49 -19.32
N GLN A 4 -3.91 3.08 -20.43
CA GLN A 4 -2.52 2.94 -20.87
C GLN A 4 -1.55 3.68 -19.94
N GLU A 5 -1.92 4.90 -19.50
CA GLU A 5 -1.15 5.66 -18.52
C GLU A 5 -1.10 4.94 -17.17
N PHE A 6 -2.21 4.32 -16.74
CA PHE A 6 -2.25 3.51 -15.52
C PHE A 6 -1.26 2.33 -15.61
N LYS A 7 -1.29 1.56 -16.69
CA LYS A 7 -0.34 0.45 -16.91
C LYS A 7 1.11 0.94 -16.90
N GLN A 8 1.39 2.06 -17.55
CA GLN A 8 2.72 2.67 -17.55
C GLN A 8 3.16 3.07 -16.13
N ALA A 9 2.27 3.69 -15.34
CA ALA A 9 2.58 4.08 -13.98
C ALA A 9 2.85 2.86 -13.07
N ILE A 10 2.12 1.75 -13.27
CA ILE A 10 2.40 0.47 -12.59
C ILE A 10 3.76 -0.10 -12.98
N ASP A 11 4.14 -0.03 -14.26
CA ASP A 11 5.47 -0.49 -14.71
C ASP A 11 6.59 0.39 -14.12
N MET A 12 6.36 1.70 -14.04
CA MET A 12 7.27 2.66 -13.39
C MET A 12 7.43 2.37 -11.90
N LEU A 13 6.33 2.09 -11.18
CA LEU A 13 6.35 1.70 -9.76
C LEU A 13 7.22 0.44 -9.52
N ARG A 14 7.26 -0.49 -10.50
CA ARG A 14 8.07 -1.71 -10.43
C ARG A 14 9.55 -1.51 -10.78
N SER A 15 9.93 -0.32 -11.22
CA SER A 15 11.32 0.01 -11.54
C SER A 15 12.24 -0.12 -10.33
N GLU A 16 13.47 -0.54 -10.58
CA GLU A 16 14.57 -0.49 -9.62
C GLU A 16 15.25 0.89 -9.59
N ASP A 17 15.06 1.71 -10.63
CA ASP A 17 15.52 3.08 -10.66
C ASP A 17 14.64 3.95 -9.72
N PRO A 18 15.22 4.56 -8.66
CA PRO A 18 14.43 5.30 -7.67
C PRO A 18 13.65 6.47 -8.26
N MET A 19 14.21 7.19 -9.23
CA MET A 19 13.50 8.32 -9.83
C MET A 19 12.28 7.87 -10.64
N THR A 20 12.43 6.82 -11.45
CA THR A 20 11.33 6.23 -12.20
C THR A 20 10.25 5.67 -11.29
N TYR A 21 10.65 5.03 -10.18
CA TYR A 21 9.73 4.57 -9.15
C TYR A 21 8.89 5.72 -8.57
N GLU A 22 9.55 6.79 -8.10
CA GLU A 22 8.89 7.95 -7.50
C GLU A 22 7.93 8.64 -8.49
N ASP A 23 8.31 8.77 -9.76
CA ASP A 23 7.43 9.32 -10.79
C ASP A 23 6.16 8.47 -10.97
N GLY A 24 6.31 7.14 -10.99
CA GLY A 24 5.19 6.20 -11.08
C GLY A 24 4.29 6.28 -9.85
N PHE A 25 4.89 6.33 -8.67
CA PHE A 25 4.20 6.48 -7.39
C PHE A 25 3.38 7.78 -7.35
N HIS A 26 4.00 8.93 -7.62
CA HIS A 26 3.32 10.23 -7.61
C HIS A 26 2.16 10.30 -8.59
N TRP A 27 2.29 9.64 -9.74
CA TRP A 27 1.19 9.56 -10.69
C TRP A 27 0.03 8.75 -10.14
N LEU A 28 0.31 7.56 -9.59
CA LEU A 28 -0.71 6.66 -9.05
C LEU A 28 -1.46 7.25 -7.86
N ILE A 29 -0.77 7.89 -6.91
CA ILE A 29 -1.44 8.47 -5.72
C ILE A 29 -2.41 9.58 -6.10
N GLY A 30 -2.20 10.27 -7.24
CA GLY A 30 -3.14 11.26 -7.77
C GLY A 30 -4.48 10.67 -8.21
N PHE A 31 -4.54 9.35 -8.44
CA PHE A 31 -5.73 8.61 -8.89
C PHE A 31 -6.03 7.37 -8.02
N ALA A 32 -5.46 7.27 -6.82
CA ALA A 32 -5.51 6.06 -6.01
C ALA A 32 -6.95 5.58 -5.73
N ASP A 33 -7.88 6.50 -5.41
CA ASP A 33 -9.30 6.16 -5.20
C ASP A 33 -10.00 5.68 -6.48
N GLU A 34 -9.66 6.24 -7.64
CA GLU A 34 -10.23 5.85 -8.95
C GLU A 34 -9.80 4.42 -9.32
N TYR A 35 -8.57 4.04 -9.00
CA TYR A 35 -7.98 2.75 -9.33
C TYR A 35 -7.92 1.78 -8.15
N LEU A 36 -8.57 2.08 -7.02
CA LEU A 36 -8.51 1.30 -5.79
C LEU A 36 -8.69 -0.20 -6.03
N GLU A 37 -9.75 -0.60 -6.73
CA GLU A 37 -10.08 -2.00 -6.97
C GLU A 37 -9.03 -2.68 -7.89
N GLN A 38 -8.48 -1.95 -8.87
CA GLN A 38 -7.46 -2.48 -9.77
C GLN A 38 -6.10 -2.62 -9.07
N ILE A 39 -5.69 -1.63 -8.28
CA ILE A 39 -4.46 -1.66 -7.49
C ILE A 39 -4.55 -2.76 -6.43
N THR A 40 -5.71 -2.92 -5.78
CA THR A 40 -5.97 -4.02 -4.83
C THR A 40 -5.81 -5.38 -5.50
N ALA A 41 -6.40 -5.57 -6.68
CA ALA A 41 -6.26 -6.81 -7.43
C ALA A 41 -4.81 -7.08 -7.85
N LEU A 42 -4.06 -6.06 -8.29
CA LEU A 42 -2.64 -6.19 -8.60
C LEU A 42 -1.83 -6.59 -7.37
N MET A 43 -2.07 -5.93 -6.24
CA MET A 43 -1.39 -6.18 -4.96
C MET A 43 -1.61 -7.62 -4.49
N GLN A 44 -2.84 -8.12 -4.52
CA GLN A 44 -3.18 -9.48 -4.11
C GLN A 44 -2.52 -10.57 -4.97
N ASN A 45 -2.21 -10.27 -6.24
CA ASN A 45 -1.57 -11.20 -7.16
C ASN A 45 -0.03 -11.01 -7.23
N GLU A 46 0.53 -10.03 -6.53
CA GLU A 46 1.96 -9.76 -6.54
C GLU A 46 2.69 -10.66 -5.54
N LEU A 47 3.52 -11.57 -6.05
CA LEU A 47 4.25 -12.56 -5.26
C LEU A 47 5.57 -12.00 -4.70
N ASN A 48 6.10 -10.93 -5.30
CA ASN A 48 7.30 -10.29 -4.80
C ASN A 48 6.92 -9.33 -3.65
N PRO A 49 7.41 -9.55 -2.42
CA PRO A 49 7.01 -8.75 -1.26
C PRO A 49 7.35 -7.27 -1.42
N ASP A 50 8.52 -6.93 -1.95
CA ASP A 50 8.95 -5.54 -2.16
C ASP A 50 7.99 -4.80 -3.10
N ARG A 51 7.60 -5.44 -4.22
CA ARG A 51 6.64 -4.88 -5.17
C ARG A 51 5.23 -4.78 -4.58
N ARG A 52 4.82 -5.77 -3.79
CA ARG A 52 3.54 -5.75 -3.07
C ARG A 52 3.49 -4.61 -2.07
N SER A 53 4.57 -4.38 -1.33
CA SER A 53 4.71 -3.26 -0.39
C SER A 53 4.58 -1.89 -1.08
N LYS A 54 5.16 -1.72 -2.28
CA LYS A 54 4.97 -0.49 -3.07
C LYS A 54 3.49 -0.24 -3.45
N LEU A 55 2.76 -1.30 -3.80
CA LEU A 55 1.32 -1.19 -4.09
C LEU A 55 0.50 -0.88 -2.82
N ILE A 56 0.89 -1.44 -1.67
CA ILE A 56 0.32 -1.12 -0.36
C ILE A 56 0.53 0.36 -0.02
N GLU A 57 1.73 0.89 -0.28
CA GLU A 57 2.04 2.30 -0.09
C GLU A 57 1.08 3.19 -0.89
N VAL A 58 0.87 2.90 -2.18
CA VAL A 58 -0.09 3.62 -3.03
C VAL A 58 -1.52 3.54 -2.46
N LEU A 59 -1.96 2.37 -1.99
CA LEU A 59 -3.28 2.18 -1.39
C LEU A 59 -3.46 2.97 -0.09
N GLY A 60 -2.38 3.26 0.63
CA GLY A 60 -2.37 4.15 1.80
C GLY A 60 -2.79 5.59 1.49
N HIS A 61 -2.62 6.02 0.23
CA HIS A 61 -3.04 7.35 -0.23
C HIS A 61 -4.50 7.44 -0.70
N CYS A 62 -5.24 6.34 -0.68
CA CYS A 62 -6.68 6.38 -0.92
C CYS A 62 -7.38 7.16 0.21
N LYS A 63 -8.47 7.88 -0.12
CA LYS A 63 -9.38 8.47 0.87
C LYS A 63 -10.55 7.54 1.18
N ASN A 64 -10.78 6.55 0.33
CA ASN A 64 -11.85 5.58 0.49
C ASN A 64 -11.55 4.61 1.64
N GLU A 65 -12.44 4.54 2.62
CA GLU A 65 -12.31 3.65 3.79
C GLU A 65 -12.22 2.15 3.45
N LYS A 66 -12.61 1.75 2.23
CA LYS A 66 -12.34 0.38 1.74
C LYS A 66 -10.85 0.05 1.78
N ALA A 67 -9.98 1.01 1.48
CA ALA A 67 -8.53 0.81 1.53
C ALA A 67 -8.06 0.43 2.93
N ILE A 68 -8.66 0.96 4.00
CA ILE A 68 -8.37 0.56 5.39
C ILE A 68 -8.56 -0.94 5.57
N THR A 69 -9.61 -1.53 4.98
CA THR A 69 -9.88 -2.96 5.11
C THR A 69 -8.85 -3.79 4.33
N VAL A 70 -8.44 -3.31 3.16
CA VAL A 70 -7.38 -3.93 2.35
C VAL A 70 -6.05 -3.90 3.09
N LEU A 71 -5.62 -2.73 3.57
CA LEU A 71 -4.38 -2.56 4.34
C LEU A 71 -4.39 -3.44 5.61
N ALA A 72 -5.51 -3.48 6.33
CA ALA A 72 -5.63 -4.32 7.53
C ALA A 72 -5.45 -5.81 7.25
N SER A 73 -5.86 -6.33 6.09
CA SER A 73 -5.63 -7.74 5.75
C SER A 73 -4.14 -8.08 5.56
N GLU A 74 -3.34 -7.10 5.12
CA GLU A 74 -1.91 -7.27 4.86
C GLU A 74 -1.06 -7.35 6.14
N LEU A 75 -1.61 -6.95 7.29
CA LEU A 75 -1.00 -7.12 8.61
C LEU A 75 -0.77 -8.59 8.99
N THR A 76 -1.39 -9.54 8.28
CA THR A 76 -1.23 -10.99 8.51
C THR A 76 -0.23 -11.64 7.55
N SER A 77 0.42 -10.86 6.69
CA SER A 77 1.40 -11.37 5.73
C SER A 77 2.58 -12.07 6.41
N GLU A 78 3.11 -13.13 5.80
CA GLU A 78 4.34 -13.77 6.27
C GLU A 78 5.58 -12.88 6.08
N HIS A 79 5.52 -11.95 5.13
CA HIS A 79 6.62 -11.05 4.79
C HIS A 79 6.61 -9.81 5.69
N ARG A 80 7.73 -9.56 6.38
CA ARG A 80 7.89 -8.43 7.30
C ARG A 80 7.64 -7.09 6.62
N ASP A 81 8.20 -6.86 5.43
CA ASP A 81 8.08 -5.57 4.74
C ASP A 81 6.64 -5.26 4.32
N VAL A 82 5.86 -6.30 4.00
CA VAL A 82 4.44 -6.17 3.69
C VAL A 82 3.66 -5.73 4.93
N ARG A 83 3.90 -6.37 6.09
CA ARG A 83 3.27 -5.98 7.36
C ARG A 83 3.68 -4.58 7.80
N PHE A 84 4.96 -4.25 7.67
CA PHE A 84 5.50 -2.93 8.01
C PHE A 84 4.80 -1.82 7.23
N TRP A 85 4.74 -1.94 5.90
CA TRP A 85 4.09 -0.95 5.05
C TRP A 85 2.58 -0.89 5.29
N ALA A 86 1.90 -2.03 5.47
CA ALA A 86 0.48 -2.06 5.80
C ALA A 86 0.16 -1.31 7.11
N HIS A 87 0.96 -1.55 8.15
CA HIS A 87 0.83 -0.84 9.43
C HIS A 87 1.12 0.65 9.28
N SER A 88 2.22 1.01 8.62
CA SER A 88 2.61 2.40 8.40
C SER A 88 1.51 3.18 7.68
N GLN A 89 0.94 2.61 6.61
CA GLN A 89 -0.15 3.25 5.87
C GLN A 89 -1.44 3.37 6.71
N LEU A 90 -1.72 2.41 7.60
CA LEU A 90 -2.84 2.55 8.55
C LEU A 90 -2.61 3.66 9.60
N GLU A 91 -1.38 3.85 10.06
CA GLU A 91 -1.02 4.97 10.96
C GLU A 91 -1.20 6.33 10.26
N TYR A 92 -0.87 6.42 8.97
CA TYR A 92 -0.93 7.67 8.19
C TYR A 92 -2.26 7.92 7.47
N PHE A 93 -3.22 7.00 7.52
CA PHE A 93 -4.49 7.12 6.79
C PHE A 93 -5.41 8.26 7.29
N GLU A 94 -5.09 8.89 8.42
CA GLU A 94 -5.89 9.96 9.06
C GLU A 94 -7.37 9.58 9.32
N ASN A 95 -7.64 8.30 9.58
CA ASN A 95 -8.97 7.78 9.91
C ASN A 95 -8.96 7.09 11.29
N PRO A 96 -9.92 7.40 12.20
CA PRO A 96 -9.95 6.81 13.54
C PRO A 96 -9.96 5.28 13.56
N LYS A 97 -10.62 4.64 12.58
CA LYS A 97 -10.66 3.18 12.44
C LYS A 97 -9.28 2.63 12.07
N ALA A 98 -8.58 3.29 11.15
CA ALA A 98 -7.23 2.88 10.76
C ALA A 98 -6.25 3.03 11.93
N GLU A 99 -6.33 4.14 12.66
CA GLU A 99 -5.52 4.41 13.85
C GLU A 99 -5.75 3.36 14.94
N GLU A 100 -7.00 2.97 15.19
CA GLU A 100 -7.32 1.90 16.15
C GLU A 100 -6.70 0.56 15.74
N ILE A 101 -6.82 0.18 14.46
CA ILE A 101 -6.25 -1.06 13.93
C ILE A 101 -4.72 -1.05 14.08
N ALA A 102 -4.05 0.03 13.71
CA ALA A 102 -2.59 0.16 13.83
C ALA A 102 -2.15 0.05 15.30
N LYS A 103 -2.78 0.80 16.21
CA LYS A 103 -2.48 0.74 17.65
C LYS A 103 -2.67 -0.65 18.24
N LYS A 104 -3.75 -1.34 17.86
CA LYS A 104 -4.02 -2.70 18.29
C LYS A 104 -2.93 -3.64 17.79
N TYR A 105 -2.60 -3.59 16.50
CA TYR A 105 -1.57 -4.43 15.90
C TYR A 105 -0.22 -4.25 16.59
N LYS A 106 0.18 -3.00 16.86
CA LYS A 106 1.42 -2.67 17.59
C LYS A 106 1.47 -3.21 19.01
N THR A 107 0.32 -3.20 19.69
CA THR A 107 0.18 -3.75 21.06
C THR A 107 0.28 -5.28 21.07
N GLU A 108 -0.32 -5.94 20.08
CA GLU A 108 -0.34 -7.40 19.95
C GLU A 108 0.99 -7.96 19.44
N ASN A 109 1.79 -7.16 18.73
CA ASN A 109 3.07 -7.57 18.12
C ASN A 109 4.25 -6.73 18.64
N PRO A 110 4.58 -6.79 19.95
CA PRO A 110 5.62 -5.94 20.54
C PRO A 110 7.05 -6.21 20.02
N ASN A 111 7.26 -7.37 19.36
CA ASN A 111 8.55 -7.78 18.80
C ASN A 111 8.62 -7.59 17.27
N GLU A 112 7.62 -6.97 16.65
CA GLU A 112 7.68 -6.63 15.23
C GLU A 112 8.83 -5.64 15.00
N ASP A 113 9.43 -5.73 13.82
CA ASP A 113 10.49 -4.82 13.42
C ASP A 113 9.87 -3.57 12.76
N TRP A 114 10.00 -2.45 13.46
CA TRP A 114 9.36 -1.16 13.13
C TRP A 114 10.30 -0.20 12.39
N TYR A 115 11.50 -0.64 12.01
CA TYR A 115 12.54 0.20 11.41
C TYR A 115 13.13 -0.41 10.14
#